data_AF-A0A2H0UZ37-F1
#
_entry.id   AF-A0A2H0UZ37-F1
#
_cell.length_a   1.000
_cell.length_b   1.000
_cell.length_c   1.000
_cell.angle_alpha   90.00
_cell.angle_beta   90.00
_cell.angle_gamma   90.00
#
_symmetry.space_group_name_H-M   'P 1'
#
loop_
_entity.id
_entity.type
_entity.pdbx_description
1 polymer ?
#
loop_
_entity_poly.entity_id
_entity_poly.type
_entity_poly.pdbx_seq_one_letter_code
_entity_poly.pdbx_strand_id
1 'polypeptide(L)'
;MVKQLDGIKKVRRPAMAKDTLPLASNPKTADKVYNAAGVAPPRSVDSAQNLQRGGSFSAADTVNEFGPPPFPSGKFWFNPSRLAERAKQKRTRRESAAERARQAKEEKLKQQAASRQERLITEQSAAEAARLDLNEEKQRQEKTRRAKNRLRAEKLALKLKAKEERKKLAAERRAARKKAFAKKIKKIKNYFKQRAKRFALTGAAVIVILIAVVSGLSYLVYSRPRTDNLVTVLVNRLPWPAMIVNGRPIRYSAYLNELRLWSDYYASEAGGEAADKNRLVREKLVYYNILKKLAVAYGVKINDEEKQAAFKQFAASAGGEEKLIDKIYNEYGLTKETFVDKVVYYQVLAAKIKRTFIADDKLHQGATLRLAKVAALLEKNKDDFETLAQKYSEDIHALQGGDIGYVKTNAMNEALKAAAQNLAAGEVSQVIKEEDKYFIVKVYDRKINRRQEEEVWLKQITIFTNYDFDEYLADLRARAKVWMLIK
;
A
#
# COMPACT_ATOMS: atom_id res chain seq x y z
N MET A 1 27.33 -46.37 4.07
CA MET A 1 27.86 -46.08 5.43
C MET A 1 26.69 -46.02 6.42
N VAL A 2 25.94 -47.12 6.56
CA VAL A 2 24.74 -47.22 7.41
C VAL A 2 24.73 -48.62 8.03
N LYS A 3 25.43 -48.81 9.15
CA LYS A 3 25.43 -50.05 9.93
C LYS A 3 26.08 -49.88 11.31
N GLN A 4 25.32 -49.33 12.25
CA GLN A 4 25.44 -49.51 13.71
C GLN A 4 24.32 -48.69 14.37
N LEU A 5 23.36 -49.35 15.04
CA LEU A 5 22.49 -48.83 16.12
C LEU A 5 21.45 -49.89 16.54
N ASP A 6 21.89 -51.13 16.78
CA ASP A 6 21.13 -52.12 17.55
C ASP A 6 21.71 -52.17 18.97
N GLY A 7 20.87 -52.03 20.00
CA GLY A 7 21.31 -52.20 21.40
C GLY A 7 20.71 -51.30 22.48
N ILE A 8 19.94 -50.25 22.14
CA ILE A 8 19.34 -49.35 23.14
C ILE A 8 17.89 -49.77 23.42
N LYS A 9 17.60 -50.16 24.67
CA LYS A 9 16.23 -50.42 25.14
C LYS A 9 15.41 -49.13 25.11
N LYS A 10 14.35 -49.07 24.28
CA LYS A 10 13.41 -47.94 24.25
C LYS A 10 12.75 -47.74 25.62
N VAL A 11 13.13 -46.67 26.31
CA VAL A 11 12.35 -46.11 27.42
C VAL A 11 11.02 -45.61 26.85
N ARG A 12 9.89 -46.14 27.34
CA ARG A 12 8.55 -45.67 26.94
C ARG A 12 8.31 -44.27 27.52
N ARG A 13 8.65 -43.23 26.76
CA ARG A 13 8.13 -41.86 26.99
C ARG A 13 6.60 -41.88 26.74
N PRO A 14 5.78 -41.18 27.55
CA PRO A 14 4.32 -41.19 27.40
C PRO A 14 3.87 -40.44 26.13
N ALA A 15 2.79 -40.89 25.51
CA ALA A 15 2.23 -40.24 24.33
C ALA A 15 1.51 -38.93 24.72
N MET A 16 2.07 -37.79 24.30
CA MET A 16 1.51 -36.45 24.54
C MET A 16 0.60 -35.99 23.39
N ALA A 17 -0.14 -34.90 23.64
CA ALA A 17 -1.35 -34.53 22.90
C ALA A 17 -1.14 -34.11 21.44
N LYS A 18 -2.24 -34.13 20.66
CA LYS A 18 -2.30 -33.80 19.23
C LYS A 18 -2.30 -32.28 18.95
N ASP A 19 -1.45 -31.53 19.64
CA ASP A 19 -1.44 -30.07 19.51
C ASP A 19 -0.75 -29.64 18.21
N THR A 20 -1.40 -28.76 17.46
CA THR A 20 -0.94 -28.32 16.14
C THR A 20 0.17 -27.29 16.27
N LEU A 21 1.42 -27.71 16.06
CA LEU A 21 2.55 -26.79 15.92
C LEU A 21 2.28 -25.74 14.81
N PRO A 22 2.48 -24.45 15.09
CA PRO A 22 2.20 -23.39 14.12
C PRO A 22 3.24 -23.39 12.99
N LEU A 23 2.77 -23.54 11.75
CA LEU A 23 3.56 -23.18 10.58
C LEU A 23 3.80 -21.67 10.59
N ALA A 24 5.06 -21.23 10.50
CA ALA A 24 5.44 -19.82 10.58
C ALA A 24 4.67 -18.96 9.56
N SER A 25 3.90 -17.99 10.07
CA SER A 25 3.12 -17.06 9.26
C SER A 25 3.98 -15.93 8.71
N ASN A 26 3.80 -15.63 7.42
CA ASN A 26 4.57 -14.62 6.67
C ASN A 26 4.21 -13.18 7.11
N PRO A 27 5.15 -12.33 7.56
CA PRO A 27 4.83 -11.03 8.17
C PRO A 27 4.46 -9.95 7.13
N LYS A 28 3.16 -9.71 6.90
CA LYS A 28 2.63 -8.59 6.10
C LYS A 28 1.27 -8.03 6.55
N THR A 29 1.12 -7.58 7.81
CA THR A 29 0.04 -6.64 8.21
C THR A 29 0.37 -5.91 9.52
N ALA A 30 1.06 -4.78 9.40
CA ALA A 30 1.24 -3.67 10.37
C ALA A 30 1.90 -2.52 9.57
N ASP A 31 1.60 -1.22 9.73
CA ASP A 31 0.75 -0.53 10.71
C ASP A 31 -0.31 0.38 10.05
N LYS A 32 -1.36 0.71 10.81
CA LYS A 32 -2.25 1.86 10.55
C LYS A 32 -3.07 2.19 11.80
N VAL A 33 -3.30 3.49 12.07
CA VAL A 33 -3.92 4.03 13.32
C VAL A 33 -2.95 3.88 14.51
N TYR A 34 -2.69 4.86 15.37
CA TYR A 34 -3.35 6.11 15.76
C TYR A 34 -2.65 7.36 15.13
N ASN A 35 -3.15 8.61 15.13
CA ASN A 35 -3.89 9.35 16.17
C ASN A 35 -5.19 10.00 15.71
N ALA A 36 -6.10 10.16 16.68
CA ALA A 36 -7.28 11.00 16.58
C ALA A 36 -7.27 12.02 17.74
N ALA A 37 -7.28 13.31 17.40
CA ALA A 37 -7.62 14.41 18.29
C ALA A 37 -8.15 15.54 17.41
N GLY A 38 -9.38 15.99 17.64
CA GLY A 38 -10.05 16.97 16.78
C GLY A 38 -10.56 18.17 17.55
N VAL A 39 -10.26 19.37 17.04
CA VAL A 39 -11.01 20.62 17.26
C VAL A 39 -10.93 21.41 15.94
N ALA A 40 -11.99 22.17 15.62
CA ALA A 40 -12.08 23.02 14.43
C ALA A 40 -13.10 24.15 14.67
N PRO A 41 -13.17 25.18 13.82
CA PRO A 41 -12.09 25.98 13.21
C PRO A 41 -12.24 27.44 13.78
N PRO A 42 -12.09 28.62 13.11
CA PRO A 42 -11.77 28.99 11.72
C PRO A 42 -10.40 29.67 11.52
N ARG A 43 -9.99 29.81 10.25
CA ARG A 43 -8.95 30.73 9.77
C ARG A 43 -9.64 32.03 9.32
N SER A 44 -9.30 33.21 9.84
CA SER A 44 -8.15 34.06 9.44
C SER A 44 -8.12 34.28 7.91
N VAL A 45 -8.86 35.25 7.37
CA VAL A 45 -8.55 36.72 7.35
C VAL A 45 -7.39 37.03 6.40
N ASP A 46 -7.66 37.84 5.38
CA ASP A 46 -6.69 38.35 4.41
C ASP A 46 -5.66 39.29 5.07
N SER A 47 -4.37 39.12 4.76
CA SER A 47 -3.40 40.22 4.59
C SER A 47 -2.00 39.72 4.21
N ALA A 48 -1.62 39.93 2.95
CA ALA A 48 -0.26 40.31 2.58
C ALA A 48 -0.42 41.48 1.59
N GLN A 49 -0.24 42.74 2.00
CA GLN A 49 0.99 43.42 2.44
C GLN A 49 2.04 43.57 1.34
N ASN A 50 2.82 44.66 1.26
CA ASN A 50 2.68 46.05 1.76
C ASN A 50 3.89 46.86 1.21
N LEU A 51 3.72 48.14 0.87
CA LEU A 51 4.74 49.23 0.78
C LEU A 51 3.97 50.42 0.14
N GLN A 52 3.65 51.57 0.75
CA GLN A 52 4.36 52.51 1.66
C GLN A 52 5.56 53.21 1.02
N ARG A 53 5.74 54.56 1.13
CA ARG A 53 4.90 55.64 1.74
C ARG A 53 5.41 57.04 1.35
N GLY A 54 4.54 58.07 1.35
CA GLY A 54 4.89 59.52 1.39
C GLY A 54 5.38 60.15 0.07
N GLY A 55 5.41 61.49 -0.11
CA GLY A 55 4.97 62.62 0.74
C GLY A 55 5.39 64.00 0.16
N SER A 56 5.03 65.12 0.82
CA SER A 56 5.34 66.55 0.47
C SER A 56 4.65 67.11 -0.81
N PHE A 57 4.26 68.40 -0.96
CA PHE A 57 4.96 69.73 -0.88
C PHE A 57 6.04 69.89 -2.00
N SER A 58 6.21 71.00 -2.73
CA SER A 58 5.55 72.34 -2.77
C SER A 58 5.63 72.95 -4.20
N ALA A 59 5.25 74.22 -4.41
CA ALA A 59 5.16 74.90 -5.71
C ALA A 59 6.35 75.81 -6.10
N ALA A 60 6.51 76.14 -7.39
CA ALA A 60 7.27 77.30 -7.93
C ALA A 60 6.94 77.61 -9.43
N ASP A 61 7.10 78.88 -9.82
CA ASP A 61 7.45 79.48 -11.15
C ASP A 61 6.57 79.26 -12.41
N THR A 62 6.04 80.24 -13.20
CA THR A 62 6.33 81.66 -13.66
C THR A 62 6.75 81.71 -15.17
N VAL A 63 6.54 82.74 -16.03
CA VAL A 63 6.46 84.25 -16.07
C VAL A 63 5.64 84.68 -17.34
N ASN A 64 4.96 85.83 -17.58
CA ASN A 64 4.28 86.90 -16.79
C ASN A 64 2.89 87.26 -17.43
N GLU A 65 2.45 88.35 -18.14
CA GLU A 65 2.79 89.74 -18.62
C GLU A 65 1.45 90.41 -19.14
N PHE A 66 1.18 91.70 -19.48
CA PHE A 66 1.63 93.09 -19.16
C PHE A 66 0.54 94.14 -19.65
N GLY A 67 0.58 95.42 -19.20
CA GLY A 67 0.08 96.63 -19.94
C GLY A 67 -1.28 97.35 -19.61
N PRO A 68 -1.34 98.46 -18.79
CA PRO A 68 -2.51 99.35 -18.43
C PRO A 68 -2.52 100.75 -19.18
N PRO A 69 -3.25 101.88 -18.86
CA PRO A 69 -4.24 102.36 -17.80
C PRO A 69 -5.57 102.99 -18.43
N PRO A 70 -6.26 104.17 -18.12
CA PRO A 70 -6.30 105.24 -17.05
C PRO A 70 -7.74 105.73 -16.55
N PHE A 71 -7.97 107.04 -16.24
CA PHE A 71 -9.15 107.74 -15.57
C PHE A 71 -9.45 109.17 -16.19
N PRO A 72 -10.24 110.20 -15.66
CA PRO A 72 -10.99 110.50 -14.39
C PRO A 72 -12.34 111.36 -14.51
N SER A 73 -12.65 112.31 -13.55
CA SER A 73 -13.75 113.37 -13.45
C SER A 73 -15.09 113.02 -12.71
N GLY A 74 -16.07 113.89 -12.30
CA GLY A 74 -16.35 115.37 -12.27
C GLY A 74 -17.68 115.74 -11.48
N LYS A 75 -18.03 117.02 -11.13
CA LYS A 75 -19.19 117.41 -10.19
C LYS A 75 -19.80 118.88 -10.23
N PHE A 76 -21.12 119.04 -9.89
CA PHE A 76 -21.90 120.18 -9.23
C PHE A 76 -21.97 121.65 -9.82
N TRP A 77 -22.76 122.69 -9.36
CA TRP A 77 -23.68 122.98 -8.20
C TRP A 77 -24.98 123.87 -8.44
N PHE A 78 -25.28 124.98 -7.67
CA PHE A 78 -26.62 125.67 -7.48
C PHE A 78 -26.59 127.22 -7.15
N ASN A 79 -27.76 127.92 -7.12
CA ASN A 79 -28.13 129.18 -6.33
C ASN A 79 -28.23 130.62 -7.01
N PRO A 80 -28.56 131.80 -6.34
CA PRO A 80 -29.74 132.62 -6.72
C PRO A 80 -29.65 134.20 -6.65
N SER A 81 -30.79 134.91 -6.83
CA SER A 81 -31.36 135.97 -5.92
C SER A 81 -31.93 137.26 -6.56
N ARG A 82 -33.14 137.69 -6.11
CA ARG A 82 -33.48 139.04 -5.58
C ARG A 82 -34.97 139.22 -5.22
N LEU A 83 -35.22 140.09 -4.23
CA LEU A 83 -36.48 140.50 -3.61
C LEU A 83 -36.30 141.99 -3.19
N ALA A 84 -37.31 142.85 -3.08
CA ALA A 84 -38.75 142.70 -3.32
C ALA A 84 -39.40 144.05 -3.72
N GLU A 85 -40.20 144.03 -4.79
CA GLU A 85 -41.03 145.19 -5.21
C GLU A 85 -42.54 144.86 -5.26
N ARG A 86 -42.87 143.58 -5.45
CA ARG A 86 -44.24 143.11 -5.76
C ARG A 86 -45.13 142.86 -4.53
N ALA A 87 -44.98 143.61 -3.45
CA ALA A 87 -45.59 143.29 -2.16
C ALA A 87 -47.14 143.28 -2.17
N LYS A 88 -47.80 144.24 -2.84
CA LYS A 88 -49.27 144.35 -2.88
C LYS A 88 -49.96 143.66 -4.07
N GLN A 89 -49.24 143.31 -5.14
CA GLN A 89 -49.76 142.43 -6.21
C GLN A 89 -49.50 140.92 -5.96
N LYS A 90 -48.75 140.55 -4.91
CA LYS A 90 -48.36 139.15 -4.63
C LYS A 90 -49.47 138.24 -4.08
N ARG A 91 -50.59 138.77 -3.58
CA ARG A 91 -51.67 137.96 -2.98
C ARG A 91 -52.59 137.34 -4.04
N THR A 92 -53.24 138.15 -4.87
CA THR A 92 -54.17 137.68 -5.93
C THR A 92 -53.54 136.70 -6.94
N ARG A 93 -52.26 136.88 -7.28
CA ARG A 93 -51.50 135.94 -8.13
C ARG A 93 -51.02 134.66 -7.42
N ARG A 94 -51.12 134.57 -6.09
CA ARG A 94 -50.77 133.37 -5.33
C ARG A 94 -51.94 132.42 -5.14
N GLU A 95 -53.14 132.94 -4.89
CA GLU A 95 -54.36 132.12 -4.79
C GLU A 95 -54.67 131.43 -6.13
N SER A 96 -54.74 132.20 -7.22
CA SER A 96 -54.99 131.68 -8.59
C SER A 96 -53.90 130.73 -9.14
N ALA A 97 -52.72 130.69 -8.54
CA ALA A 97 -51.67 129.72 -8.86
C ALA A 97 -51.74 128.43 -8.03
N ALA A 98 -52.27 128.51 -6.80
CA ALA A 98 -52.35 127.36 -5.89
C ALA A 98 -53.41 126.33 -6.30
N GLU A 99 -54.54 126.77 -6.86
CA GLU A 99 -55.60 125.87 -7.34
C GLU A 99 -55.17 125.05 -8.56
N ARG A 100 -54.57 125.69 -9.56
CA ARG A 100 -54.06 125.02 -10.78
C ARG A 100 -53.03 123.93 -10.44
N ALA A 101 -52.20 124.16 -9.43
CA ALA A 101 -51.22 123.20 -8.95
C ALA A 101 -51.84 121.98 -8.22
N ARG A 102 -53.06 122.09 -7.68
CA ARG A 102 -53.79 120.95 -7.11
C ARG A 102 -54.39 120.08 -8.21
N GLN A 103 -55.13 120.69 -9.15
CA GLN A 103 -55.80 119.99 -10.26
C GLN A 103 -54.82 119.14 -11.08
N ALA A 104 -53.71 119.74 -11.54
CA ALA A 104 -52.70 119.05 -12.36
C ALA A 104 -51.97 117.89 -11.64
N LYS A 105 -52.02 117.84 -10.31
CA LYS A 105 -51.44 116.73 -9.52
C LYS A 105 -52.41 115.55 -9.42
N GLU A 106 -53.71 115.82 -9.40
CA GLU A 106 -54.76 114.81 -9.30
C GLU A 106 -54.94 114.02 -10.61
N GLU A 107 -54.87 114.70 -11.77
CA GLU A 107 -54.91 114.04 -13.08
C GLU A 107 -53.75 113.07 -13.30
N LYS A 108 -52.52 113.46 -12.92
CA LYS A 108 -51.34 112.58 -13.03
C LYS A 108 -51.48 111.31 -12.19
N LEU A 109 -52.12 111.39 -11.03
CA LEU A 109 -52.37 110.22 -10.19
C LEU A 109 -53.38 109.27 -10.85
N LYS A 110 -54.43 109.80 -11.48
CA LYS A 110 -55.43 109.02 -12.24
C LYS A 110 -54.80 108.33 -13.45
N GLN A 111 -53.92 109.00 -14.20
CA GLN A 111 -53.19 108.40 -15.34
C GLN A 111 -52.24 107.26 -14.92
N GLN A 112 -51.54 107.39 -13.78
CA GLN A 112 -50.70 106.32 -13.25
C GLN A 112 -51.50 105.12 -12.72
N ALA A 113 -52.73 105.33 -12.23
CA ALA A 113 -53.60 104.24 -11.80
C ALA A 113 -54.09 103.41 -13.02
N ALA A 114 -54.63 104.06 -14.05
CA ALA A 114 -55.17 103.40 -15.24
C ALA A 114 -54.13 102.54 -15.97
N SER A 115 -52.97 103.13 -16.29
CA SER A 115 -51.87 102.45 -16.99
C SER A 115 -51.24 101.27 -16.21
N ARG A 116 -51.53 101.15 -14.91
CA ARG A 116 -51.11 100.00 -14.09
C ARG A 116 -52.14 98.85 -14.11
N GLN A 117 -53.42 99.14 -14.32
CA GLN A 117 -54.46 98.10 -14.46
C GLN A 117 -54.34 97.37 -15.81
N GLU A 118 -54.12 98.10 -16.92
CA GLU A 118 -53.99 97.51 -18.27
C GLU A 118 -52.84 96.48 -18.36
N ARG A 119 -51.72 96.74 -17.69
CA ARG A 119 -50.57 95.82 -17.64
C ARG A 119 -50.89 94.51 -16.92
N LEU A 120 -51.62 94.57 -15.81
CA LEU A 120 -52.00 93.37 -15.06
C LEU A 120 -52.96 92.48 -15.87
N ILE A 121 -53.88 93.08 -16.63
CA ILE A 121 -54.82 92.35 -17.49
C ILE A 121 -54.10 91.66 -18.66
N THR A 122 -53.09 92.33 -19.26
CA THR A 122 -52.29 91.76 -20.34
C THR A 122 -51.32 90.67 -19.86
N GLU A 123 -50.70 90.84 -18.67
CA GLU A 123 -49.86 89.80 -18.06
C GLU A 123 -50.67 88.55 -17.68
N GLN A 124 -51.88 88.71 -17.13
CA GLN A 124 -52.73 87.58 -16.75
C GLN A 124 -53.21 86.75 -17.96
N SER A 125 -53.67 87.41 -19.03
CA SER A 125 -54.14 86.71 -20.25
C SER A 125 -53.00 85.97 -20.97
N ALA A 126 -51.79 86.55 -21.03
CA ALA A 126 -50.61 85.87 -21.57
C ALA A 126 -50.20 84.64 -20.73
N ALA A 127 -50.28 84.74 -19.40
CA ALA A 127 -49.95 83.64 -18.49
C ALA A 127 -50.98 82.48 -18.53
N GLU A 128 -52.23 82.76 -18.90
CA GLU A 128 -53.25 81.72 -19.08
C GLU A 128 -53.09 80.95 -20.39
N ALA A 129 -52.84 81.64 -21.51
CA ALA A 129 -52.58 81.00 -22.81
C ALA A 129 -51.41 80.00 -22.72
N ALA A 130 -50.28 80.40 -22.13
CA ALA A 130 -49.10 79.56 -21.96
C ALA A 130 -49.33 78.28 -21.12
N ARG A 131 -50.37 78.26 -20.27
CA ARG A 131 -50.74 77.07 -19.47
C ARG A 131 -51.52 76.03 -20.29
N LEU A 132 -52.28 76.46 -21.30
CA LEU A 132 -53.06 75.58 -22.16
C LEU A 132 -52.15 74.80 -23.10
N ASP A 133 -51.25 75.48 -23.81
CA ASP A 133 -50.27 74.85 -24.73
C ASP A 133 -49.40 73.80 -24.03
N LEU A 134 -48.92 74.12 -22.82
CA LEU A 134 -48.11 73.19 -22.03
C LEU A 134 -48.89 71.92 -21.60
N ASN A 135 -50.21 72.00 -21.45
CA ASN A 135 -51.05 70.84 -21.14
C ASN A 135 -51.40 70.02 -22.39
N GLU A 136 -51.66 70.68 -23.52
CA GLU A 136 -51.76 70.05 -24.85
C GLU A 136 -50.51 69.21 -25.17
N GLU A 137 -49.33 69.80 -25.02
CA GLU A 137 -48.07 69.12 -25.37
C GLU A 137 -47.82 67.89 -24.47
N LYS A 138 -48.04 68.02 -23.15
CA LYS A 138 -47.98 66.88 -22.21
C LYS A 138 -48.89 65.74 -22.63
N GLN A 139 -50.13 66.01 -23.05
CA GLN A 139 -51.03 64.96 -23.55
C GLN A 139 -50.51 64.29 -24.83
N ARG A 140 -49.94 65.06 -25.77
CA ARG A 140 -49.34 64.52 -27.01
C ARG A 140 -48.13 63.64 -26.69
N GLN A 141 -47.25 64.08 -25.79
CA GLN A 141 -46.12 63.29 -25.31
C GLN A 141 -46.56 62.01 -24.57
N GLU A 142 -47.61 62.06 -23.74
CA GLU A 142 -48.07 60.87 -23.03
C GLU A 142 -48.74 59.85 -23.96
N LYS A 143 -49.60 60.30 -24.88
CA LYS A 143 -50.24 59.44 -25.91
C LYS A 143 -49.18 58.69 -26.73
N THR A 144 -48.11 59.36 -27.17
CA THR A 144 -47.02 58.72 -27.92
C THR A 144 -46.16 57.77 -27.08
N ARG A 145 -45.92 58.06 -25.79
CA ARG A 145 -45.26 57.12 -24.85
C ARG A 145 -46.10 55.86 -24.63
N ARG A 146 -47.41 56.00 -24.40
CA ARG A 146 -48.35 54.87 -24.25
C ARG A 146 -48.36 53.98 -25.50
N ALA A 147 -48.39 54.56 -26.70
CA ALA A 147 -48.32 53.83 -27.97
C ALA A 147 -47.00 53.07 -28.15
N LYS A 148 -45.85 53.73 -27.94
CA LYS A 148 -44.51 53.10 -28.01
C LYS A 148 -44.35 51.94 -27.02
N ASN A 149 -44.95 52.03 -25.83
CA ASN A 149 -44.91 50.97 -24.84
C ASN A 149 -45.79 49.76 -25.21
N ARG A 150 -46.99 49.96 -25.75
CA ARG A 150 -47.84 48.86 -26.26
C ARG A 150 -47.12 48.05 -27.34
N LEU A 151 -46.54 48.72 -28.33
CA LEU A 151 -45.84 48.08 -29.45
C LEU A 151 -44.53 47.38 -29.03
N ARG A 152 -43.90 47.81 -27.92
CA ARG A 152 -42.79 47.07 -27.28
C ARG A 152 -43.27 45.80 -26.57
N ALA A 153 -44.38 45.88 -25.82
CA ALA A 153 -44.95 44.72 -25.11
C ALA A 153 -45.42 43.62 -26.07
N GLU A 154 -46.08 43.99 -27.16
CA GLU A 154 -46.54 43.07 -28.20
C GLU A 154 -45.37 42.33 -28.89
N LYS A 155 -44.33 43.07 -29.31
CA LYS A 155 -43.10 42.47 -29.87
C LYS A 155 -42.38 41.56 -28.90
N LEU A 156 -42.50 41.79 -27.58
CA LEU A 156 -41.95 40.91 -26.55
C LEU A 156 -42.81 39.65 -26.38
N ALA A 157 -44.13 39.77 -26.34
CA ALA A 157 -45.06 38.63 -26.27
C ALA A 157 -44.91 37.68 -27.46
N LEU A 158 -44.77 38.22 -28.68
CA LEU A 158 -44.55 37.43 -29.90
C LEU A 158 -43.19 36.69 -29.84
N LYS A 159 -42.13 37.35 -29.36
CA LYS A 159 -40.82 36.71 -29.10
C LYS A 159 -40.90 35.60 -28.04
N LEU A 160 -41.73 35.74 -27.01
CA LEU A 160 -41.93 34.70 -25.99
C LEU A 160 -42.64 33.48 -26.58
N LYS A 161 -43.77 33.66 -27.30
CA LYS A 161 -44.47 32.56 -27.99
C LYS A 161 -43.53 31.77 -28.92
N ALA A 162 -42.79 32.47 -29.78
CA ALA A 162 -41.82 31.84 -30.67
C ALA A 162 -40.67 31.12 -29.92
N LYS A 163 -40.27 31.59 -28.73
CA LYS A 163 -39.27 30.94 -27.87
C LYS A 163 -39.83 29.67 -27.22
N GLU A 164 -41.12 29.64 -26.88
CA GLU A 164 -41.80 28.46 -26.34
C GLU A 164 -42.04 27.38 -27.38
N GLU A 165 -42.48 27.73 -28.59
CA GLU A 165 -42.65 26.77 -29.68
C GLU A 165 -41.30 26.14 -30.08
N ARG A 166 -40.24 26.95 -30.17
CA ARG A 166 -38.86 26.44 -30.37
C ARG A 166 -38.42 25.51 -29.23
N LYS A 167 -38.79 25.79 -27.97
CA LYS A 167 -38.56 24.87 -26.84
C LYS A 167 -39.34 23.56 -27.00
N LYS A 168 -40.64 23.62 -27.32
CA LYS A 168 -41.51 22.44 -27.51
C LYS A 168 -40.99 21.54 -28.63
N LEU A 169 -40.74 22.09 -29.82
CA LEU A 169 -40.17 21.37 -30.97
C LEU A 169 -38.78 20.80 -30.67
N ALA A 170 -37.93 21.52 -29.93
CA ALA A 170 -36.62 21.00 -29.52
C ALA A 170 -36.74 19.86 -28.50
N ALA A 171 -37.69 19.93 -27.57
CA ALA A 171 -37.96 18.87 -26.60
C ALA A 171 -38.50 17.60 -27.29
N GLU A 172 -39.44 17.76 -28.23
CA GLU A 172 -39.97 16.67 -29.04
C GLU A 172 -38.89 16.00 -29.91
N ARG A 173 -38.10 16.79 -30.65
CA ARG A 173 -36.97 16.28 -31.45
C ARG A 173 -35.94 15.57 -30.57
N ARG A 174 -35.70 16.03 -29.34
CA ARG A 174 -34.86 15.33 -28.34
C ARG A 174 -35.50 14.01 -27.87
N ALA A 175 -36.82 13.98 -27.63
CA ALA A 175 -37.54 12.77 -27.24
C ALA A 175 -37.57 11.71 -28.37
N ALA A 176 -37.80 12.14 -29.61
CA ALA A 176 -37.74 11.29 -30.80
C ALA A 176 -36.33 10.69 -31.00
N ARG A 177 -35.28 11.52 -30.90
CA ARG A 177 -33.88 11.05 -30.93
C ARG A 177 -33.57 10.07 -29.81
N LYS A 178 -34.01 10.32 -28.57
CA LYS A 178 -33.88 9.36 -27.44
C LYS A 178 -34.60 8.04 -27.73
N LYS A 179 -35.84 8.06 -28.22
CA LYS A 179 -36.60 6.84 -28.59
C LYS A 179 -35.91 6.04 -29.71
N ALA A 180 -35.41 6.71 -30.75
CA ALA A 180 -34.68 6.08 -31.85
C ALA A 180 -33.34 5.47 -31.39
N PHE A 181 -32.57 6.20 -30.57
CA PHE A 181 -31.32 5.73 -29.99
C PHE A 181 -31.53 4.53 -29.07
N ALA A 182 -32.56 4.55 -28.21
CA ALA A 182 -32.95 3.42 -27.37
C ALA A 182 -33.35 2.18 -28.20
N LYS A 183 -34.10 2.35 -29.30
CA LYS A 183 -34.39 1.25 -30.26
C LYS A 183 -33.10 0.70 -30.89
N LYS A 184 -32.16 1.56 -31.31
CA LYS A 184 -30.86 1.15 -31.87
C LYS A 184 -30.03 0.36 -30.85
N ILE A 185 -29.92 0.85 -29.60
CA ILE A 185 -29.27 0.13 -28.49
C ILE A 185 -29.96 -1.20 -28.21
N LYS A 186 -31.30 -1.28 -28.18
CA LYS A 186 -32.01 -2.55 -27.95
C LYS A 186 -31.72 -3.58 -29.04
N LYS A 187 -31.66 -3.17 -30.32
CA LYS A 187 -31.27 -4.04 -31.45
C LYS A 187 -29.82 -4.53 -31.31
N ILE A 188 -28.89 -3.63 -30.98
CA ILE A 188 -27.46 -3.94 -30.74
C ILE A 188 -27.29 -4.90 -29.55
N LYS A 189 -27.94 -4.63 -28.41
CA LYS A 189 -27.87 -5.47 -27.20
C LYS A 189 -28.45 -6.87 -27.45
N ASN A 190 -29.52 -6.99 -28.23
CA ASN A 190 -30.08 -8.29 -28.60
C ASN A 190 -29.15 -9.06 -29.56
N TYR A 191 -28.56 -8.39 -30.56
CA TYR A 191 -27.57 -9.00 -31.46
C TYR A 191 -26.36 -9.55 -30.68
N PHE A 192 -25.76 -8.74 -29.81
CA PHE A 192 -24.66 -9.20 -28.95
C PHE A 192 -25.09 -10.30 -27.97
N LYS A 193 -26.29 -10.24 -27.38
CA LYS A 193 -26.81 -11.31 -26.50
C LYS A 193 -26.99 -12.65 -27.23
N GLN A 194 -27.44 -12.64 -28.48
CA GLN A 194 -27.54 -13.86 -29.30
C GLN A 194 -26.16 -14.39 -29.70
N ARG A 195 -25.23 -13.51 -30.13
CA ARG A 195 -23.88 -13.90 -30.54
C ARG A 195 -23.06 -14.43 -29.35
N ALA A 196 -23.18 -13.81 -28.17
CA ALA A 196 -22.60 -14.28 -26.92
C ALA A 196 -23.16 -15.64 -26.48
N LYS A 197 -24.48 -15.88 -26.60
CA LYS A 197 -25.07 -17.21 -26.37
C LYS A 197 -24.45 -18.28 -27.27
N ARG A 198 -24.27 -18.00 -28.57
CA ARG A 198 -23.63 -18.95 -29.50
C ARG A 198 -22.17 -19.23 -29.11
N PHE A 199 -21.39 -18.20 -28.82
CA PHE A 199 -20.00 -18.38 -28.36
C PHE A 199 -19.89 -19.14 -27.02
N ALA A 200 -20.81 -18.92 -26.09
CA ALA A 200 -20.86 -19.67 -24.83
C ALA A 200 -21.18 -21.16 -25.06
N LEU A 201 -22.12 -21.47 -25.97
CA LEU A 201 -22.45 -22.85 -26.35
C LEU A 201 -21.28 -23.55 -27.05
N THR A 202 -20.61 -22.90 -28.00
CA THR A 202 -19.43 -23.49 -28.66
C THR A 202 -18.26 -23.63 -27.69
N GLY A 203 -18.05 -22.68 -26.77
CA GLY A 203 -17.04 -22.78 -25.73
C GLY A 203 -17.30 -23.94 -24.78
N ALA A 204 -18.55 -24.13 -24.33
CA ALA A 204 -18.94 -25.27 -23.52
C ALA A 204 -18.72 -26.61 -24.24
N ALA A 205 -19.09 -26.70 -25.53
CA ALA A 205 -18.85 -27.91 -26.33
C ALA A 205 -17.35 -28.24 -26.47
N VAL A 206 -16.50 -27.24 -26.73
CA VAL A 206 -15.03 -27.42 -26.76
C VAL A 206 -14.49 -27.87 -25.40
N ILE A 207 -14.98 -27.31 -24.29
CA ILE A 207 -14.59 -27.74 -22.93
C ILE A 207 -14.98 -29.20 -22.69
N VAL A 208 -16.18 -29.63 -23.07
CA VAL A 208 -16.62 -31.04 -22.95
C VAL A 208 -15.76 -31.98 -23.78
N ILE A 209 -15.41 -31.60 -25.02
CA ILE A 209 -14.50 -32.38 -25.87
C ILE A 209 -13.10 -32.47 -25.25
N LEU A 210 -12.55 -31.37 -24.73
CA LEU A 210 -11.26 -31.37 -24.04
C LEU A 210 -11.28 -32.26 -22.78
N ILE A 211 -12.35 -32.24 -22.00
CA ILE A 211 -12.53 -33.14 -20.84
C ILE A 211 -12.59 -34.59 -21.31
N ALA A 212 -13.34 -34.92 -22.37
CA ALA A 212 -13.42 -36.27 -22.90
C ALA A 212 -12.06 -36.79 -23.41
N VAL A 213 -11.30 -35.95 -24.12
CA VAL A 213 -9.94 -36.28 -24.58
C VAL A 213 -8.99 -36.47 -23.40
N VAL A 214 -9.01 -35.59 -22.40
CA VAL A 214 -8.19 -35.74 -21.18
C VAL A 214 -8.58 -36.99 -20.39
N SER A 215 -9.86 -37.33 -20.26
CA SER A 215 -10.30 -38.57 -19.61
C SER A 215 -9.88 -39.83 -20.40
N GLY A 216 -9.96 -39.80 -21.73
CA GLY A 216 -9.48 -40.91 -22.58
C GLY A 216 -7.97 -41.12 -22.45
N LEU A 217 -7.19 -40.04 -22.46
CA LEU A 217 -5.74 -40.11 -22.21
C LEU A 217 -5.42 -40.53 -20.76
N SER A 218 -6.22 -40.10 -19.77
CA SER A 218 -6.10 -40.58 -18.38
C SER A 218 -6.22 -42.10 -18.33
N TYR A 219 -7.28 -42.63 -18.94
CA TYR A 219 -7.53 -44.06 -18.97
C TYR A 219 -6.36 -44.82 -19.60
N LEU A 220 -5.83 -44.36 -20.74
CA LEU A 220 -4.65 -44.97 -21.38
C LEU A 220 -3.38 -44.92 -20.52
N VAL A 221 -3.16 -43.84 -19.77
CA VAL A 221 -1.97 -43.68 -18.90
C VAL A 221 -2.03 -44.53 -17.62
N TYR A 222 -3.22 -44.74 -17.05
CA TYR A 222 -3.39 -45.45 -15.77
C TYR A 222 -3.87 -46.92 -15.89
N SER A 223 -4.42 -47.33 -17.04
CA SER A 223 -4.84 -48.74 -17.27
C SER A 223 -3.72 -49.65 -17.76
N ARG A 224 -2.64 -49.10 -18.32
CA ARG A 224 -1.58 -49.84 -19.01
C ARG A 224 -0.34 -50.09 -18.14
N PRO A 225 0.50 -51.10 -18.47
CA PRO A 225 1.77 -51.32 -17.80
C PRO A 225 2.69 -50.11 -17.88
N ARG A 226 3.46 -49.86 -16.81
CA ARG A 226 4.37 -48.71 -16.70
C ARG A 226 5.53 -48.71 -17.70
N THR A 227 5.81 -49.87 -18.30
CA THR A 227 6.83 -50.13 -19.31
C THR A 227 6.35 -49.90 -20.74
N ASP A 228 5.07 -49.57 -20.97
CA ASP A 228 4.57 -49.24 -22.31
C ASP A 228 5.19 -47.92 -22.81
N ASN A 229 5.76 -47.96 -24.02
CA ASN A 229 6.31 -46.80 -24.72
C ASN A 229 5.28 -45.65 -24.85
N LEU A 230 4.00 -45.96 -25.06
CA LEU A 230 2.93 -44.97 -25.16
C LEU A 230 2.68 -44.27 -23.81
N VAL A 231 2.71 -45.01 -22.70
CA VAL A 231 2.62 -44.41 -21.36
C VAL A 231 3.80 -43.47 -21.16
N THR A 232 5.02 -43.92 -21.44
CA THR A 232 6.24 -43.11 -21.32
C THR A 232 6.18 -41.81 -22.15
N VAL A 233 5.74 -41.87 -23.41
CA VAL A 233 5.60 -40.70 -24.29
C VAL A 233 4.53 -39.72 -23.76
N LEU A 234 3.34 -40.21 -23.40
CA LEU A 234 2.25 -39.37 -22.88
C LEU A 234 2.63 -38.70 -21.54
N VAL A 235 3.32 -39.44 -20.68
CA VAL A 235 3.75 -39.03 -19.33
C VAL A 235 4.92 -38.03 -19.35
N ASN A 236 5.74 -38.05 -20.39
CA ASN A 236 6.76 -37.03 -20.63
C ASN A 236 6.18 -35.77 -21.29
N ARG A 237 5.13 -35.89 -22.13
CA ARG A 237 4.53 -34.77 -22.85
C ARG A 237 3.53 -33.94 -22.03
N LEU A 238 2.86 -34.55 -21.04
CA LEU A 238 1.79 -33.95 -20.24
C LEU A 238 2.03 -34.15 -18.73
N PRO A 239 1.58 -33.23 -17.85
CA PRO A 239 1.92 -33.22 -16.42
C PRO A 239 1.08 -34.21 -15.57
N TRP A 240 0.98 -35.47 -16.01
CA TRP A 240 0.28 -36.55 -15.32
C TRP A 240 0.82 -36.77 -13.90
N PRO A 241 -0.02 -36.83 -12.84
CA PRO A 241 0.42 -37.16 -11.49
C PRO A 241 0.50 -38.68 -11.25
N ALA A 242 1.60 -39.17 -10.65
CA ALA A 242 1.69 -40.56 -10.17
C ALA A 242 1.15 -40.71 -8.74
N MET A 243 1.37 -39.69 -7.92
CA MET A 243 0.98 -39.67 -6.52
C MET A 243 0.82 -38.22 -6.04
N ILE A 244 0.04 -38.01 -4.98
CA ILE A 244 -0.15 -36.71 -4.34
C ILE A 244 0.36 -36.81 -2.90
N VAL A 245 1.28 -35.94 -2.52
CA VAL A 245 1.86 -35.87 -1.18
C VAL A 245 1.46 -34.55 -0.54
N ASN A 246 0.66 -34.59 0.53
CA ASN A 246 0.17 -33.39 1.24
C ASN A 246 -0.45 -32.33 0.31
N GLY A 247 -1.24 -32.78 -0.67
CA GLY A 247 -1.89 -31.93 -1.68
C GLY A 247 -1.01 -31.51 -2.87
N ARG A 248 0.30 -31.85 -2.88
CA ARG A 248 1.21 -31.56 -4.00
C ARG A 248 1.33 -32.79 -4.93
N PRO A 249 0.96 -32.71 -6.21
CA PRO A 249 1.14 -33.80 -7.16
C PRO A 249 2.61 -33.99 -7.53
N ILE A 250 3.09 -35.22 -7.46
CA ILE A 250 4.38 -35.67 -8.03
C ILE A 250 4.10 -36.21 -9.42
N ARG A 251 4.80 -35.70 -10.44
CA ARG A 251 4.61 -36.12 -11.84
C ARG A 251 4.98 -37.58 -12.03
N TYR A 252 4.23 -38.29 -12.87
CA TYR A 252 4.48 -39.68 -13.23
C TYR A 252 5.78 -39.82 -14.03
N SER A 253 6.16 -38.80 -14.82
CA SER A 253 7.46 -38.75 -15.49
C SER A 253 8.61 -38.63 -14.50
N ALA A 254 8.43 -37.87 -13.41
CA ALA A 254 9.40 -37.86 -12.32
C ALA A 254 9.48 -39.23 -11.62
N TYR A 255 8.35 -39.89 -11.35
CA TYR A 255 8.33 -41.23 -10.74
C TYR A 255 9.01 -42.30 -11.63
N LEU A 256 8.71 -42.33 -12.93
CA LEU A 256 9.31 -43.29 -13.87
C LEU A 256 10.81 -43.04 -14.05
N ASN A 257 11.24 -41.77 -14.14
CA ASN A 257 12.65 -41.43 -14.19
C ASN A 257 13.37 -41.79 -12.88
N GLU A 258 12.74 -41.60 -11.73
CA GLU A 258 13.32 -42.00 -10.44
C GLU A 258 13.44 -43.53 -10.35
N LEU A 259 12.42 -44.27 -10.77
CA LEU A 259 12.44 -45.74 -10.82
C LEU A 259 13.49 -46.29 -11.79
N ARG A 260 13.66 -45.67 -12.97
CA ARG A 260 14.64 -46.09 -13.98
C ARG A 260 16.09 -45.77 -13.62
N LEU A 261 16.35 -44.66 -12.91
CA LEU A 261 17.72 -44.17 -12.69
C LEU A 261 18.24 -44.42 -11.27
N TRP A 262 17.37 -44.62 -10.28
CA TRP A 262 17.77 -44.63 -8.87
C TRP A 262 17.35 -45.85 -8.08
N SER A 263 16.53 -46.74 -8.64
CA SER A 263 15.98 -47.86 -7.86
C SER A 263 17.03 -48.89 -7.45
N ASP A 264 18.08 -49.09 -8.26
CA ASP A 264 19.22 -49.96 -7.93
C ASP A 264 20.13 -49.33 -6.87
N TYR A 265 20.42 -48.03 -6.97
CA TYR A 265 21.14 -47.26 -5.95
C TYR A 265 20.40 -47.24 -4.61
N TYR A 266 19.07 -47.07 -4.61
CA TYR A 266 18.27 -47.15 -3.39
C TYR A 266 18.19 -48.57 -2.84
N ALA A 267 18.19 -49.60 -3.68
CA ALA A 267 18.22 -51.00 -3.24
C ALA A 267 19.57 -51.34 -2.58
N SER A 268 20.71 -50.91 -3.15
CA SER A 268 22.02 -51.11 -2.53
C SER A 268 22.15 -50.36 -1.20
N GLU A 269 21.63 -49.13 -1.11
CA GLU A 269 21.55 -48.35 0.14
C GLU A 269 20.68 -49.04 1.21
N ALA A 270 19.59 -49.71 0.80
CA ALA A 270 18.59 -50.31 1.69
C ALA A 270 18.83 -51.80 2.04
N GLY A 271 19.88 -52.44 1.50
CA GLY A 271 20.30 -53.79 1.89
C GLY A 271 20.35 -54.86 0.79
N GLY A 272 20.15 -54.51 -0.48
CA GLY A 272 20.38 -55.40 -1.63
C GLY A 272 19.16 -55.62 -2.54
N GLU A 273 19.32 -56.48 -3.55
CA GLU A 273 18.37 -56.65 -4.66
C GLU A 273 16.94 -57.05 -4.25
N ALA A 274 16.78 -57.73 -3.11
CA ALA A 274 15.49 -58.20 -2.60
C ALA A 274 14.54 -57.08 -2.11
N ALA A 275 15.00 -55.82 -2.07
CA ALA A 275 14.18 -54.70 -1.62
C ALA A 275 13.17 -54.24 -2.70
N ASP A 276 11.91 -53.95 -2.32
CA ASP A 276 10.92 -53.37 -3.25
C ASP A 276 11.36 -51.98 -3.73
N LYS A 277 11.98 -51.98 -4.91
CA LYS A 277 12.37 -50.81 -5.72
C LYS A 277 11.26 -49.76 -5.83
N ASN A 278 9.99 -50.17 -5.91
CA ASN A 278 8.86 -49.25 -5.97
C ASN A 278 8.61 -48.55 -4.63
N ARG A 279 8.63 -49.30 -3.51
CA ARG A 279 8.52 -48.74 -2.15
C ARG A 279 9.64 -47.74 -1.88
N LEU A 280 10.88 -48.12 -2.14
CA LEU A 280 12.03 -47.25 -1.93
C LEU A 280 11.92 -45.94 -2.72
N VAL A 281 11.53 -46.02 -3.99
CA VAL A 281 11.30 -44.83 -4.83
C VAL A 281 10.14 -43.97 -4.30
N ARG A 282 9.02 -44.56 -3.86
CA ARG A 282 7.92 -43.82 -3.19
C ARG A 282 8.42 -43.09 -1.95
N GLU A 283 9.17 -43.78 -1.08
CA GLU A 283 9.67 -43.24 0.18
C GLU A 283 10.70 -42.12 -0.02
N LYS A 284 11.64 -42.28 -0.96
CA LYS A 284 12.61 -41.26 -1.36
C LYS A 284 11.91 -40.03 -1.97
N LEU A 285 10.93 -40.21 -2.85
CA LEU A 285 10.14 -39.11 -3.42
C LEU A 285 9.30 -38.35 -2.38
N VAL A 286 8.71 -39.05 -1.40
CA VAL A 286 8.03 -38.41 -0.24
C VAL A 286 9.04 -37.62 0.60
N TYR A 287 10.19 -38.21 0.92
CA TYR A 287 11.25 -37.55 1.68
C TYR A 287 11.79 -36.29 0.98
N TYR A 288 12.08 -36.36 -0.31
CA TYR A 288 12.51 -35.22 -1.12
C TYR A 288 11.44 -34.11 -1.21
N ASN A 289 10.15 -34.47 -1.21
CA ASN A 289 9.06 -33.48 -1.13
C ASN A 289 9.03 -32.77 0.24
N ILE A 290 9.24 -33.52 1.33
CA ILE A 290 9.33 -32.99 2.69
C ILE A 290 10.54 -32.07 2.84
N LEU A 291 11.75 -32.49 2.42
CA LEU A 291 12.94 -31.63 2.43
C LEU A 291 12.71 -30.35 1.64
N LYS A 292 12.12 -30.42 0.44
CA LYS A 292 11.80 -29.23 -0.36
C LYS A 292 10.73 -28.34 0.28
N LYS A 293 9.80 -28.89 1.08
CA LYS A 293 8.85 -28.09 1.87
C LYS A 293 9.55 -27.40 3.06
N LEU A 294 10.41 -28.11 3.78
CA LEU A 294 11.19 -27.58 4.91
C LEU A 294 12.20 -26.52 4.45
N ALA A 295 12.86 -26.72 3.31
CA ALA A 295 13.76 -25.74 2.70
C ALA A 295 13.05 -24.39 2.47
N VAL A 296 11.84 -24.41 1.92
CA VAL A 296 11.03 -23.20 1.74
C VAL A 296 10.58 -22.60 3.08
N ALA A 297 10.31 -23.41 4.10
CA ALA A 297 9.90 -22.93 5.43
C ALA A 297 11.05 -22.26 6.21
N TYR A 298 12.24 -22.83 6.18
CA TYR A 298 13.45 -22.28 6.82
C TYR A 298 14.23 -21.31 5.92
N GLY A 299 13.73 -20.99 4.72
CA GLY A 299 14.40 -20.10 3.75
C GLY A 299 15.69 -20.66 3.12
N VAL A 300 16.01 -21.93 3.38
CA VAL A 300 17.25 -22.60 2.95
C VAL A 300 17.32 -22.70 1.43
N LYS A 301 18.43 -22.20 0.88
CA LYS A 301 18.82 -22.35 -0.53
C LYS A 301 20.19 -23.02 -0.63
N ILE A 302 20.45 -23.57 -1.81
CA ILE A 302 21.72 -24.18 -2.21
C ILE A 302 22.11 -23.60 -3.57
N ASN A 303 23.39 -23.29 -3.78
CA ASN A 303 23.96 -22.94 -5.08
C ASN A 303 24.78 -24.11 -5.67
N ASP A 304 25.26 -23.96 -6.91
CA ASP A 304 26.03 -25.03 -7.56
C ASP A 304 27.42 -25.25 -6.92
N GLU A 305 28.03 -24.19 -6.39
CA GLU A 305 29.32 -24.24 -5.69
C GLU A 305 29.27 -25.14 -4.45
N GLU A 306 28.25 -25.00 -3.61
CA GLU A 306 28.03 -25.82 -2.42
C GLU A 306 27.80 -27.30 -2.78
N LYS A 307 27.05 -27.58 -3.86
CA LYS A 307 26.88 -28.95 -4.36
C LYS A 307 28.22 -29.55 -4.78
N GLN A 308 29.05 -28.80 -5.51
CA GLN A 308 30.36 -29.27 -5.97
C GLN A 308 31.35 -29.42 -4.81
N ALA A 309 31.36 -28.49 -3.84
CA ALA A 309 32.19 -28.59 -2.64
C ALA A 309 31.82 -29.82 -1.78
N ALA A 310 30.54 -30.07 -1.59
CA ALA A 310 30.07 -31.27 -0.88
C ALA A 310 30.37 -32.56 -1.66
N PHE A 311 30.29 -32.55 -3.00
CA PHE A 311 30.74 -33.68 -3.83
C PHE A 311 32.22 -33.95 -3.63
N LYS A 312 33.07 -32.92 -3.61
CA LYS A 312 34.51 -33.06 -3.34
C LYS A 312 34.81 -33.65 -1.96
N GLN A 313 34.10 -33.20 -0.92
CA GLN A 313 34.23 -33.76 0.43
C GLN A 313 33.79 -35.24 0.47
N PHE A 314 32.67 -35.57 -0.16
CA PHE A 314 32.17 -36.95 -0.26
C PHE A 314 33.13 -37.85 -1.06
N ALA A 315 33.65 -37.36 -2.19
CA ALA A 315 34.64 -38.02 -3.02
C ALA A 315 35.96 -38.27 -2.27
N ALA A 316 36.45 -37.31 -1.48
CA ALA A 316 37.63 -37.50 -0.65
C ALA A 316 37.45 -38.67 0.34
N SER A 317 36.27 -38.78 0.98
CA SER A 317 35.94 -39.93 1.84
C SER A 317 35.77 -41.26 1.09
N ALA A 318 35.52 -41.21 -0.22
CA ALA A 318 35.39 -42.37 -1.11
C ALA A 318 36.70 -42.75 -1.83
N GLY A 319 37.81 -42.05 -1.56
CA GLY A 319 39.13 -42.35 -2.14
C GLY A 319 39.51 -41.59 -3.42
N GLY A 320 38.75 -40.54 -3.78
CA GLY A 320 39.03 -39.63 -4.91
C GLY A 320 37.78 -39.31 -5.75
N GLU A 321 37.79 -38.18 -6.48
CA GLU A 321 36.70 -37.84 -7.42
C GLU A 321 36.58 -38.89 -8.54
N GLU A 322 37.69 -39.24 -9.17
CA GLU A 322 37.79 -40.23 -10.26
C GLU A 322 37.21 -41.59 -9.86
N LYS A 323 37.74 -42.22 -8.81
CA LYS A 323 37.25 -43.52 -8.29
C LYS A 323 35.78 -43.49 -7.90
N LEU A 324 35.27 -42.37 -7.39
CA LEU A 324 33.85 -42.24 -7.09
C LEU A 324 33.02 -42.17 -8.38
N ILE A 325 33.44 -41.40 -9.38
CA ILE A 325 32.79 -41.27 -10.68
C ILE A 325 32.75 -42.63 -11.39
N ASP A 326 33.88 -43.32 -11.48
CA ASP A 326 33.97 -44.68 -12.04
C ASP A 326 33.04 -45.63 -11.30
N LYS A 327 32.98 -45.57 -9.98
CA LYS A 327 32.11 -46.42 -9.18
C LYS A 327 30.63 -46.15 -9.46
N ILE A 328 30.17 -44.89 -9.40
CA ILE A 328 28.74 -44.59 -9.63
C ILE A 328 28.31 -44.85 -11.08
N TYR A 329 29.24 -44.72 -12.04
CA TYR A 329 28.99 -45.03 -13.44
C TYR A 329 28.91 -46.55 -13.67
N ASN A 330 29.90 -47.31 -13.20
CA ASN A 330 29.96 -48.76 -13.45
C ASN A 330 28.98 -49.58 -12.58
N GLU A 331 28.66 -49.13 -11.36
CA GLU A 331 27.74 -49.84 -10.46
C GLU A 331 26.26 -49.43 -10.66
N TYR A 332 25.99 -48.20 -11.10
CA TYR A 332 24.62 -47.65 -11.17
C TYR A 332 24.26 -46.91 -12.48
N GLY A 333 25.18 -46.79 -13.45
CA GLY A 333 24.95 -46.04 -14.70
C GLY A 333 24.81 -44.52 -14.53
N LEU A 334 25.30 -43.96 -13.42
CA LEU A 334 25.09 -42.55 -13.05
C LEU A 334 26.25 -41.65 -13.50
N THR A 335 25.91 -40.47 -14.04
CA THR A 335 26.92 -39.41 -14.28
C THR A 335 27.20 -38.60 -13.00
N LYS A 336 28.33 -37.90 -12.96
CA LYS A 336 28.70 -36.98 -11.86
C LYS A 336 27.61 -35.96 -11.60
N GLU A 337 27.15 -35.25 -12.63
CA GLU A 337 26.13 -34.20 -12.57
C GLU A 337 24.82 -34.76 -12.02
N THR A 338 24.44 -35.93 -12.52
CA THR A 338 23.23 -36.66 -12.14
C THR A 338 23.27 -37.04 -10.65
N PHE A 339 24.43 -37.48 -10.14
CA PHE A 339 24.66 -37.77 -8.71
C PHE A 339 24.71 -36.52 -7.84
N VAL A 340 25.35 -35.44 -8.32
CA VAL A 340 25.42 -34.15 -7.64
C VAL A 340 24.02 -33.56 -7.43
N ASP A 341 23.15 -33.59 -8.45
CA ASP A 341 21.80 -33.00 -8.40
C ASP A 341 20.75 -33.87 -7.68
N LYS A 342 21.00 -35.17 -7.50
CA LYS A 342 20.00 -36.12 -6.95
C LYS A 342 20.41 -36.82 -5.66
N VAL A 343 21.69 -36.88 -5.33
CA VAL A 343 22.18 -37.42 -4.05
C VAL A 343 22.76 -36.30 -3.22
N VAL A 344 23.85 -35.67 -3.69
CA VAL A 344 24.59 -34.64 -2.93
C VAL A 344 23.69 -33.45 -2.60
N TYR A 345 22.91 -32.94 -3.55
CA TYR A 345 21.96 -31.85 -3.33
C TYR A 345 21.03 -32.09 -2.12
N TYR A 346 20.41 -33.27 -2.00
CA TYR A 346 19.50 -33.55 -0.89
C TYR A 346 20.22 -33.87 0.42
N GLN A 347 21.45 -34.41 0.38
CA GLN A 347 22.29 -34.56 1.58
C GLN A 347 22.68 -33.19 2.14
N VAL A 348 23.17 -32.27 1.29
CA VAL A 348 23.46 -30.87 1.67
C VAL A 348 22.19 -30.16 2.14
N LEU A 349 21.04 -30.42 1.50
CA LEU A 349 19.76 -29.83 1.90
C LEU A 349 19.31 -30.31 3.28
N ALA A 350 19.41 -31.61 3.55
CA ALA A 350 19.14 -32.17 4.86
C ALA A 350 20.10 -31.59 5.92
N ALA A 351 21.41 -31.55 5.66
CA ALA A 351 22.40 -30.99 6.57
C ALA A 351 22.20 -29.50 6.86
N LYS A 352 21.85 -28.68 5.85
CA LYS A 352 21.49 -27.27 6.05
C LYS A 352 20.21 -27.10 6.85
N ILE A 353 19.16 -27.87 6.54
CA ILE A 353 17.90 -27.81 7.28
C ILE A 353 18.10 -28.26 8.74
N LYS A 354 18.91 -29.31 8.99
CA LYS A 354 19.31 -29.77 10.32
C LYS A 354 20.00 -28.66 11.12
N ARG A 355 20.95 -27.93 10.52
CA ARG A 355 21.57 -26.74 11.15
C ARG A 355 20.56 -25.63 11.48
N THR A 356 19.58 -25.34 10.61
CA THR A 356 18.53 -24.35 10.91
C THR A 356 17.50 -24.82 11.93
N PHE A 357 17.23 -26.13 12.00
CA PHE A 357 16.35 -26.78 12.97
C PHE A 357 16.93 -26.66 14.39
N ILE A 358 18.21 -27.02 14.56
CA ILE A 358 18.94 -26.93 15.85
C ILE A 358 18.91 -25.50 16.42
N ALA A 359 18.91 -24.50 15.54
CA ALA A 359 18.88 -23.09 15.91
C ALA A 359 17.47 -22.56 16.26
N ASP A 360 16.37 -23.26 15.93
CA ASP A 360 15.00 -22.75 16.14
C ASP A 360 14.50 -22.98 17.57
N ASP A 361 14.74 -21.99 18.43
CA ASP A 361 14.26 -21.94 19.82
C ASP A 361 12.72 -22.06 19.97
N LYS A 362 11.92 -21.88 18.92
CA LYS A 362 10.47 -22.09 18.99
C LYS A 362 10.11 -23.58 18.97
N LEU A 363 10.89 -24.38 18.25
CA LEU A 363 10.67 -25.83 18.14
C LEU A 363 11.16 -26.56 19.39
N HIS A 364 12.24 -26.05 19.99
CA HIS A 364 12.88 -26.62 21.18
C HIS A 364 12.59 -25.82 22.47
N GLN A 365 11.54 -24.98 22.47
CA GLN A 365 11.25 -23.99 23.53
C GLN A 365 11.26 -24.58 24.96
N GLY A 366 10.78 -25.81 25.14
CA GLY A 366 10.79 -26.50 26.44
C GLY A 366 12.20 -26.84 26.95
N ALA A 367 13.18 -27.06 26.08
CA ALA A 367 14.60 -27.18 26.44
C ALA A 367 15.22 -25.79 26.63
N THR A 368 15.02 -24.88 25.68
CA THR A 368 15.55 -23.49 25.73
C THR A 368 15.19 -22.79 27.03
N LEU A 369 13.90 -22.78 27.44
CA LEU A 369 13.46 -22.09 28.65
C LEU A 369 14.04 -22.70 29.93
N ARG A 370 14.18 -24.04 29.98
CA ARG A 370 14.74 -24.72 31.15
C ARG A 370 16.24 -24.46 31.28
N LEU A 371 16.99 -24.49 30.17
CA LEU A 371 18.43 -24.25 30.20
C LEU A 371 18.78 -22.77 30.36
N ALA A 372 17.98 -21.85 29.79
CA ALA A 372 18.11 -20.41 30.06
C ALA A 372 17.88 -20.08 31.53
N LYS A 373 16.95 -20.78 32.20
CA LYS A 373 16.77 -20.68 33.66
C LYS A 373 18.01 -21.17 34.44
N VAL A 374 18.68 -22.24 33.97
CA VAL A 374 19.94 -22.71 34.57
C VAL A 374 21.07 -21.70 34.37
N ALA A 375 21.21 -21.15 33.15
CA ALA A 375 22.20 -20.10 32.86
C ALA A 375 22.02 -18.87 33.78
N ALA A 376 20.80 -18.35 33.90
CA ALA A 376 20.48 -17.21 34.77
C ALA A 376 20.57 -17.50 36.29
N LEU A 377 20.85 -18.74 36.69
CA LEU A 377 21.23 -19.12 38.06
C LEU A 377 22.77 -19.20 38.18
N LEU A 378 23.45 -19.81 37.20
CA LEU A 378 24.92 -19.85 37.11
C LEU A 378 25.57 -18.47 36.98
N GLU A 379 24.89 -17.52 36.33
CA GLU A 379 25.30 -16.10 36.27
C GLU A 379 25.30 -15.42 37.64
N LYS A 380 24.47 -15.88 38.59
CA LYS A 380 24.41 -15.36 39.96
C LYS A 380 25.40 -16.05 40.88
N ASN A 381 25.57 -17.37 40.71
CA ASN A 381 26.55 -18.16 41.43
C ASN A 381 27.05 -19.32 40.55
N LYS A 382 28.32 -19.26 40.13
CA LYS A 382 28.95 -20.30 39.31
C LYS A 382 29.24 -21.59 40.09
N ASP A 383 29.17 -21.56 41.42
CA ASP A 383 29.54 -22.71 42.26
C ASP A 383 28.33 -23.56 42.68
N ASP A 384 27.12 -23.06 42.49
CA ASP A 384 25.88 -23.86 42.55
C ASP A 384 25.77 -24.89 41.39
N PHE A 385 26.76 -24.97 40.49
CA PHE A 385 26.75 -25.85 39.32
C PHE A 385 26.41 -27.30 39.67
N GLU A 386 26.97 -27.84 40.75
CA GLU A 386 26.73 -29.23 41.16
C GLU A 386 25.27 -29.46 41.59
N THR A 387 24.74 -28.55 42.41
CA THR A 387 23.34 -28.53 42.85
C THR A 387 22.37 -28.32 41.68
N LEU A 388 22.73 -27.48 40.72
CA LEU A 388 21.94 -27.23 39.51
C LEU A 388 21.98 -28.42 38.55
N ALA A 389 23.11 -29.14 38.45
CA ALA A 389 23.21 -30.37 37.68
C ALA A 389 22.33 -31.47 38.26
N GLN A 390 22.39 -31.72 39.57
CA GLN A 390 21.52 -32.69 40.27
C GLN A 390 20.02 -32.36 40.12
N LYS A 391 19.67 -31.08 39.96
CA LYS A 391 18.29 -30.59 39.93
C LYS A 391 17.68 -30.42 38.52
N TYR A 392 18.51 -30.18 37.51
CA TYR A 392 18.06 -29.82 36.17
C TYR A 392 18.72 -30.59 35.02
N SER A 393 19.82 -31.32 35.27
CA SER A 393 20.42 -32.17 34.23
C SER A 393 19.61 -33.44 34.05
N GLU A 394 19.39 -33.84 32.79
CA GLU A 394 18.68 -35.06 32.38
C GLU A 394 19.65 -36.18 31.94
N ASP A 395 20.95 -35.90 31.94
CA ASP A 395 22.03 -36.83 31.58
C ASP A 395 22.41 -37.79 32.72
N ILE A 396 23.07 -38.91 32.39
CA ILE A 396 23.44 -39.97 33.33
C ILE A 396 24.33 -39.49 34.49
N HIS A 397 25.10 -38.41 34.27
CA HIS A 397 25.98 -37.82 35.28
C HIS A 397 25.26 -36.86 36.24
N ALA A 398 23.96 -36.59 36.06
CA ALA A 398 23.19 -35.62 36.87
C ALA A 398 23.32 -35.84 38.38
N LEU A 399 23.14 -37.09 38.85
CA LEU A 399 23.24 -37.45 40.26
C LEU A 399 24.65 -37.27 40.84
N GLN A 400 25.68 -37.30 39.99
CA GLN A 400 27.08 -37.02 40.34
C GLN A 400 27.44 -35.53 40.12
N GLY A 401 26.44 -34.64 40.09
CA GLY A 401 26.69 -33.22 39.90
C GLY A 401 27.09 -32.83 38.48
N GLY A 402 26.74 -33.66 37.50
CA GLY A 402 27.13 -33.49 36.11
C GLY A 402 28.58 -33.87 35.80
N ASP A 403 29.28 -34.53 36.73
CA ASP A 403 30.71 -34.79 36.61
C ASP A 403 31.04 -35.87 35.58
N ILE A 404 31.72 -35.47 34.50
CA ILE A 404 32.18 -36.34 33.41
C ILE A 404 33.68 -36.65 33.49
N GLY A 405 34.35 -36.20 34.56
CA GLY A 405 35.77 -36.45 34.79
C GLY A 405 36.69 -35.81 33.75
N TYR A 406 37.91 -36.35 33.63
CA TYR A 406 38.91 -35.91 32.65
C TYR A 406 38.60 -36.47 31.26
N VAL A 407 38.23 -35.59 30.34
CA VAL A 407 37.99 -35.93 28.94
C VAL A 407 39.16 -35.44 28.09
N LYS A 408 39.69 -36.31 27.23
CA LYS A 408 40.74 -35.94 26.25
C LYS A 408 40.17 -35.02 25.20
N THR A 409 40.87 -33.94 24.83
CA THR A 409 40.40 -33.01 23.79
C THR A 409 40.31 -33.64 22.39
N ASN A 410 40.85 -34.84 22.18
CA ASN A 410 40.66 -35.63 20.95
C ASN A 410 39.53 -36.68 21.02
N ALA A 411 38.89 -36.84 22.19
CA ALA A 411 37.70 -37.68 22.39
C ALA A 411 36.41 -36.85 22.53
N MET A 412 36.51 -35.53 22.74
CA MET A 412 35.39 -34.60 22.68
C MET A 412 34.80 -34.51 21.26
N ASN A 413 33.49 -34.31 21.16
CA ASN A 413 32.87 -33.92 19.90
C ASN A 413 33.20 -32.45 19.54
N GLU A 414 32.86 -32.01 18.33
CA GLU A 414 33.22 -30.68 17.81
C GLU A 414 32.69 -29.52 18.68
N ALA A 415 31.43 -29.61 19.14
CA ALA A 415 30.78 -28.56 19.94
C ALA A 415 31.35 -28.48 21.36
N LEU A 416 31.52 -29.62 22.06
CA LEU A 416 32.15 -29.66 23.37
C LEU A 416 33.61 -29.21 23.31
N LYS A 417 34.36 -29.62 22.27
CA LYS A 417 35.76 -29.22 22.07
C LYS A 417 35.87 -27.70 21.88
N ALA A 418 35.05 -27.13 20.99
CA ALA A 418 35.04 -25.69 20.74
C ALA A 418 34.63 -24.89 21.98
N ALA A 419 33.65 -25.35 22.76
CA ALA A 419 33.28 -24.70 24.02
C ALA A 419 34.41 -24.82 25.06
N ALA A 420 34.93 -26.02 25.29
CA ALA A 420 35.99 -26.27 26.25
C ALA A 420 37.26 -25.49 25.92
N GLN A 421 37.68 -25.38 24.65
CA GLN A 421 38.89 -24.64 24.28
C GLN A 421 38.86 -23.14 24.61
N ASN A 422 37.67 -22.54 24.81
CA ASN A 422 37.50 -21.12 25.10
C ASN A 422 37.30 -20.80 26.60
N LEU A 423 37.57 -21.75 27.52
CA LEU A 423 37.28 -21.61 28.96
C LEU A 423 38.51 -21.87 29.84
N ALA A 424 38.82 -20.96 30.75
CA ALA A 424 39.78 -21.20 31.83
C ALA A 424 39.20 -22.11 32.92
N ALA A 425 40.05 -22.63 33.80
CA ALA A 425 39.60 -23.40 34.97
C ALA A 425 38.73 -22.51 35.90
N GLY A 426 37.60 -23.05 36.34
CA GLY A 426 36.55 -22.33 37.06
C GLY A 426 35.48 -21.67 36.16
N GLU A 427 35.71 -21.56 34.85
CA GLU A 427 34.77 -20.90 33.93
C GLU A 427 33.65 -21.80 33.42
N VAL A 428 32.52 -21.16 33.11
CA VAL A 428 31.25 -21.77 32.69
C VAL A 428 30.94 -21.32 31.26
N SER A 429 30.52 -22.24 30.40
CA SER A 429 30.17 -21.96 29.00
C SER A 429 28.89 -21.14 28.86
N GLN A 430 28.70 -20.53 27.69
CA GLN A 430 27.36 -20.19 27.21
C GLN A 430 26.56 -21.47 26.91
N VAL A 431 25.26 -21.32 26.58
CA VAL A 431 24.42 -22.46 26.14
C VAL A 431 24.94 -23.04 24.82
N ILE A 432 25.36 -24.30 24.85
CA ILE A 432 25.77 -25.08 23.70
C ILE A 432 24.54 -25.81 23.15
N LYS A 433 24.33 -25.74 21.83
CA LYS A 433 23.21 -26.38 21.15
C LYS A 433 23.66 -27.54 20.27
N GLU A 434 23.28 -28.75 20.64
CA GLU A 434 23.32 -29.94 19.79
C GLU A 434 21.89 -30.29 19.31
N GLU A 435 21.74 -31.42 18.64
CA GLU A 435 20.52 -31.84 17.98
C GLU A 435 19.45 -32.39 18.94
N ASP A 436 19.85 -33.36 19.75
CA ASP A 436 19.02 -34.07 20.71
C ASP A 436 19.00 -33.39 22.08
N LYS A 437 19.89 -32.42 22.33
CA LYS A 437 20.11 -31.81 23.64
C LYS A 437 20.76 -30.43 23.56
N TYR A 438 20.50 -29.61 24.56
CA TYR A 438 21.24 -28.37 24.84
C TYR A 438 21.96 -28.53 26.19
N PHE A 439 23.16 -27.96 26.34
CA PHE A 439 23.95 -28.13 27.55
C PHE A 439 24.84 -26.92 27.89
N ILE A 440 25.30 -26.88 29.14
CA ILE A 440 26.27 -25.93 29.68
C ILE A 440 27.38 -26.73 30.36
N VAL A 441 28.64 -26.37 30.17
CA VAL A 441 29.80 -27.01 30.83
C VAL A 441 30.56 -26.04 31.72
N LYS A 442 31.19 -26.57 32.78
CA LYS A 442 32.19 -25.84 33.59
C LYS A 442 33.51 -26.60 33.53
N VAL A 443 34.62 -25.90 33.27
CA VAL A 443 35.97 -26.47 33.34
C VAL A 443 36.42 -26.43 34.80
N TYR A 444 36.90 -27.56 35.32
CA TYR A 444 37.42 -27.67 36.69
C TYR A 444 38.95 -27.73 36.73
N ASP A 445 39.58 -28.47 35.80
CA ASP A 445 41.04 -28.60 35.70
C ASP A 445 41.51 -28.84 34.25
N ARG A 446 42.80 -28.59 33.99
CA ARG A 446 43.50 -28.96 32.74
C ARG A 446 44.86 -29.57 33.06
N LYS A 447 45.14 -30.73 32.48
CA LYS A 447 46.46 -31.37 32.56
C LYS A 447 46.90 -31.92 31.21
N ILE A 448 48.21 -32.06 31.06
CA ILE A 448 48.81 -32.79 29.93
C ILE A 448 49.21 -34.18 30.46
N ASN A 449 48.76 -35.24 29.79
CA ASN A 449 49.07 -36.61 30.21
C ASN A 449 50.46 -37.07 29.72
N ARG A 450 50.89 -38.28 30.14
CA ARG A 450 52.21 -38.84 29.78
C ARG A 450 52.46 -39.05 28.27
N ARG A 451 51.45 -38.90 27.42
CA ARG A 451 51.53 -38.98 25.94
C ARG A 451 51.50 -37.60 25.27
N GLN A 452 51.61 -36.52 26.04
CA GLN A 452 51.45 -35.13 25.59
C GLN A 452 50.04 -34.80 25.06
N GLU A 453 49.02 -35.59 25.44
CA GLU A 453 47.61 -35.30 25.13
C GLU A 453 47.01 -34.42 26.24
N GLU A 454 46.21 -33.41 25.87
CA GLU A 454 45.47 -32.59 26.84
C GLU A 454 44.21 -33.33 27.35
N GLU A 455 44.05 -33.35 28.67
CA GLU A 455 42.89 -33.85 29.41
C GLU A 455 42.28 -32.71 30.23
N VAL A 456 40.99 -32.44 30.00
CA VAL A 456 40.24 -31.37 30.67
C VAL A 456 39.21 -32.01 31.59
N TRP A 457 39.21 -31.65 32.88
CA TRP A 457 38.13 -32.05 33.79
C TRP A 457 36.94 -31.12 33.59
N LEU A 458 35.79 -31.70 33.27
CA LEU A 458 34.54 -31.00 32.99
C LEU A 458 33.40 -31.51 33.89
N LYS A 459 32.46 -30.62 34.21
CA LYS A 459 31.10 -31.01 34.60
C LYS A 459 30.09 -30.41 33.60
N GLN A 460 28.96 -31.08 33.37
CA GLN A 460 27.93 -30.65 32.42
C GLN A 460 26.51 -30.65 33.01
N ILE A 461 25.70 -29.66 32.60
CA ILE A 461 24.24 -29.66 32.79
C ILE A 461 23.60 -29.79 31.42
N THR A 462 22.91 -30.91 31.19
CA THR A 462 22.37 -31.30 29.88
C THR A 462 20.86 -31.42 29.95
N ILE A 463 20.15 -30.85 28.98
CA ILE A 463 18.69 -30.92 28.87
C ILE A 463 18.37 -31.38 27.46
N PHE A 464 17.69 -32.51 27.33
CA PHE A 464 17.30 -33.06 26.04
C PHE A 464 16.19 -32.21 25.39
N THR A 465 16.23 -32.14 24.07
CA THR A 465 15.15 -31.63 23.24
C THR A 465 14.04 -32.69 23.12
N ASN A 466 12.86 -32.27 22.68
CA ASN A 466 11.72 -33.17 22.50
C ASN A 466 11.80 -34.02 21.21
N TYR A 467 12.69 -33.67 20.28
CA TYR A 467 12.83 -34.27 18.95
C TYR A 467 14.26 -34.04 18.43
N ASP A 468 14.94 -35.09 17.97
CA ASP A 468 16.05 -34.94 17.02
C ASP A 468 15.53 -34.69 15.58
N PHE A 469 16.42 -34.40 14.62
CA PHE A 469 16.00 -34.04 13.27
C PHE A 469 15.51 -35.24 12.46
N ASP A 470 16.04 -36.45 12.71
CA ASP A 470 15.70 -37.65 11.96
C ASP A 470 14.39 -38.28 12.48
N GLU A 471 14.11 -38.22 13.79
CA GLU A 471 12.78 -38.43 14.37
C GLU A 471 11.77 -37.42 13.81
N TYR A 472 12.09 -36.12 13.80
CA TYR A 472 11.21 -35.08 13.23
C TYR A 472 10.89 -35.35 11.74
N LEU A 473 11.88 -35.74 10.95
CA LEU A 473 11.69 -36.16 9.55
C LEU A 473 10.85 -37.44 9.42
N ALA A 474 11.08 -38.45 10.25
CA ALA A 474 10.29 -39.68 10.27
C ALA A 474 8.83 -39.38 10.61
N ASP A 475 8.58 -38.52 11.60
CA ASP A 475 7.25 -38.13 12.06
C ASP A 475 6.53 -37.23 11.03
N LEU A 476 7.27 -36.46 10.22
CA LEU A 476 6.74 -35.77 9.04
C LEU A 476 6.42 -36.72 7.87
N ARG A 477 7.19 -37.80 7.67
CA ARG A 477 6.88 -38.86 6.70
C ARG A 477 5.63 -39.64 7.12
N ALA A 478 5.56 -40.05 8.39
CA ALA A 478 4.43 -40.81 8.94
C ALA A 478 3.10 -40.02 8.90
N ARG A 479 3.14 -38.69 9.12
CA ARG A 479 1.98 -37.80 9.00
C ARG A 479 1.68 -37.35 7.57
N ALA A 480 2.48 -37.74 6.56
CA ALA A 480 2.27 -37.31 5.18
C ALA A 480 1.05 -38.02 4.55
N LYS A 481 0.07 -37.24 4.11
CA LYS A 481 -1.07 -37.78 3.35
C LYS A 481 -0.62 -38.11 1.92
N VAL A 482 -0.31 -39.37 1.68
CA VAL A 482 0.11 -39.91 0.38
C VAL A 482 -1.05 -40.61 -0.31
N TRP A 483 -1.41 -40.15 -1.50
CA TRP A 483 -2.42 -40.78 -2.37
C TRP A 483 -1.72 -41.31 -3.62
N MET A 484 -1.75 -42.62 -3.86
CA MET A 484 -1.25 -43.24 -5.09
C MET A 484 -2.31 -43.18 -6.18
N LEU A 485 -1.91 -42.82 -7.40
CA LEU A 485 -2.76 -42.81 -8.60
C LEU A 485 -2.32 -43.87 -9.63
N ILE A 486 -1.13 -44.44 -9.43
CA ILE A 486 -0.58 -45.57 -10.20
C ILE A 486 -0.59 -46.84 -9.35
N LYS A 487 -0.75 -47.99 -10.02
CA LYS A 487 -0.53 -49.33 -9.46
C LYS A 487 0.95 -49.69 -9.56
#